data_AF-A0AAW4BNN9-F1
#
_entry.id   AF-A0AAW4BNN9-F1
#
_cell.length_a   1.000
_cell.length_b   1.000
_cell.length_c   1.000
_cell.angle_alpha   90.00
_cell.angle_beta   90.00
_cell.angle_gamma   90.00
#
_symmetry.space_group_name_H-M   'P 1'
#
loop_
_entity.id
_entity.type
_entity.pdbx_description
1 polymer ?
#
loop_
_entity_poly.entity_id
_entity_poly.type
_entity_poly.pdbx_seq_one_letter_code
_entity_poly.pdbx_strand_id
1 'polypeptide(L)' 'MYNNAEVRSLTIQDSKTNQAHHVWYSLLAPIERLEIANKIHPNLKGIRKLNACLNYVEDHIDSLLGAKK' A
#
# COMPACT_ATOMS: atom_id res chain seq x y z
N MET A 1 -11.30 10.04 0.26
CA MET A 1 -10.52 9.08 -0.56
C MET A 1 -9.05 9.32 -0.33
N TYR A 2 -8.24 8.26 -0.28
CA TYR A 2 -6.80 8.37 -0.05
C TYR A 2 -6.08 8.89 -1.31
N ASN A 3 -5.12 9.80 -1.16
CA ASN A 3 -4.48 10.47 -2.30
C ASN A 3 -2.96 10.72 -2.17
N ASN A 4 -2.32 10.29 -1.06
CA ASN A 4 -0.88 10.46 -0.90
C ASN A 4 -0.15 9.53 -1.88
N ALA A 5 0.43 10.10 -2.93
CA ALA A 5 1.14 9.38 -3.98
C ALA A 5 2.65 9.69 -4.00
N GLU A 6 3.17 10.25 -2.91
CA GLU A 6 4.59 10.58 -2.80
C GLU A 6 5.44 9.30 -2.88
N VAL A 7 6.58 9.42 -3.54
CA VAL A 7 7.56 8.33 -3.58
C VAL A 7 8.26 8.27 -2.23
N ARG A 8 8.13 7.13 -1.55
CA ARG A 8 8.81 6.85 -0.28
C ARG A 8 9.99 5.92 -0.53
N SER A 9 11.11 6.17 0.14
CA SER A 9 12.36 5.45 -0.12
C SER A 9 12.31 4.03 0.42
N LEU A 10 12.60 3.06 -0.44
CA LEU A 10 12.98 1.72 0.01
C LEU A 10 14.36 1.80 0.66
N THR A 11 14.51 1.17 1.81
CA THR A 11 15.75 1.18 2.59
C THR A 11 16.37 -0.20 2.62
N ILE A 12 17.67 -0.30 2.90
CA ILE A 12 18.32 -1.62 3.09
C ILE A 12 17.89 -2.22 4.45
N GLN A 13 17.65 -1.37 5.45
CA GLN A 13 17.13 -1.77 6.75
C GLN A 13 15.61 -1.99 6.70
N ASP A 14 15.08 -2.79 7.61
CA ASP A 14 13.64 -2.99 7.77
C ASP A 14 12.94 -1.64 8.03
N SER A 15 12.15 -1.20 7.06
CA SER A 15 11.31 -0.02 7.15
C SER A 15 9.85 -0.36 6.91
N LYS A 16 8.95 0.52 7.36
CA LYS A 16 7.52 0.40 7.07
C LYS A 16 7.26 0.37 5.56
N THR A 17 8.03 1.11 4.76
CA THR A 17 7.93 1.09 3.30
C THR A 17 8.28 -0.30 2.73
N ASN A 18 9.38 -0.92 3.17
CA ASN A 18 9.72 -2.29 2.75
C ASN A 18 8.64 -3.30 3.15
N GLN A 19 8.14 -3.20 4.39
CA GLN A 19 7.08 -4.08 4.87
C GLN A 19 5.78 -3.88 4.10
N ALA A 20 5.42 -2.64 3.74
CA ALA A 20 4.26 -2.35 2.92
C ALA A 20 4.35 -2.99 1.53
N HIS A 21 5.53 -2.95 0.93
CA HIS A 21 5.79 -3.67 -0.32
C HIS A 21 5.63 -5.18 -0.15
N HIS A 22 6.17 -5.77 0.93
CA HIS A 22 6.01 -7.18 1.21
C HIS A 22 4.53 -7.57 1.40
N VAL A 23 3.77 -6.78 2.18
CA VAL A 23 2.33 -6.96 2.37
C VAL A 23 1.61 -6.90 1.02
N TRP A 24 1.85 -5.85 0.25
CA TRP A 24 1.18 -5.62 -1.03
C TRP A 24 1.44 -6.75 -2.03
N TYR A 25 2.70 -7.16 -2.22
CA TYR A 25 3.05 -8.13 -3.25
C TYR A 25 2.93 -9.58 -2.82
N SER A 26 3.14 -9.88 -1.53
CA SER A 26 3.28 -11.26 -1.03
C SER A 26 2.11 -11.72 -0.14
N LEU A 27 1.43 -10.82 0.57
CA LEU A 27 0.41 -11.20 1.56
C LEU A 27 -1.03 -10.87 1.16
N LEU A 28 -1.22 -9.82 0.36
CA LEU A 28 -2.55 -9.44 -0.13
C LEU A 28 -2.93 -10.25 -1.38
N ALA A 29 -4.11 -10.85 -1.34
CA ALA A 29 -4.77 -11.45 -2.48
C ALA A 29 -5.21 -10.38 -3.50
N PRO A 30 -5.43 -10.75 -4.77
CA PRO A 30 -5.85 -9.81 -5.80
C PRO A 30 -7.10 -9.01 -5.44
N ILE A 31 -8.07 -9.64 -4.76
CA ILE A 31 -9.30 -8.97 -4.34
C ILE A 31 -9.04 -7.88 -3.29
N GLU A 32 -8.18 -8.14 -2.31
CA GLU A 32 -7.80 -7.17 -1.27
C GLU A 32 -7.05 -5.98 -1.88
N ARG A 33 -6.20 -6.23 -2.88
CA ARG A 33 -5.51 -5.15 -3.64
C ARG A 33 -6.51 -4.30 -4.42
N LEU A 34 -7.55 -4.92 -5.00
CA LEU A 34 -8.62 -4.21 -5.70
C LEU A 34 -9.43 -3.34 -4.72
N GLU A 35 -9.77 -3.86 -3.55
CA GLU A 35 -10.46 -3.10 -2.50
C GLU A 35 -9.66 -1.88 -2.06
N ILE A 36 -8.33 -2.02 -1.88
CA ILE A 36 -7.45 -0.88 -1.60
C ILE A 36 -7.45 0.10 -2.78
N ALA A 37 -7.32 -0.38 -4.02
CA ALA A 37 -7.31 0.47 -5.21
C ALA A 37 -8.62 1.27 -5.39
N ASN A 38 -9.74 0.78 -4.86
CA ASN A 38 -11.04 1.46 -4.84
C ASN A 38 -11.14 2.54 -3.76
N LYS A 39 -10.27 2.53 -2.73
CA LYS A 39 -10.16 3.59 -1.72
C LYS A 39 -9.33 4.78 -2.19
N ILE A 40 -8.55 4.61 -3.27
CA ILE A 40 -7.67 5.63 -3.84
C ILE A 40 -8.46 6.60 -4.73
N HIS A 41 -8.11 7.88 -4.65
CA HIS A 41 -8.73 8.94 -5.45
C HIS A 41 -8.68 8.62 -6.97
N PRO A 42 -9.80 8.68 -7.71
CA PRO A 42 -9.89 8.23 -9.11
C PRO A 42 -9.04 9.04 -10.09
N ASN A 43 -8.72 10.29 -9.75
CA ASN A 43 -7.84 11.15 -10.55
C ASN A 43 -6.37 10.71 -10.53
N LEU A 44 -5.96 9.84 -9.61
CA LEU A 44 -4.62 9.26 -9.63
C LEU A 44 -4.56 8.13 -10.67
N LYS A 45 -3.63 8.24 -11.61
CA LYS A 45 -3.45 7.29 -12.72
C LYS A 45 -2.06 6.66 -12.70
N GLY A 46 -1.95 5.48 -13.29
CA GLY A 46 -0.68 4.76 -13.49
C GLY A 46 0.12 4.63 -12.20
N ILE A 47 1.41 5.01 -12.28
CA ILE A 47 2.36 4.89 -11.17
C ILE A 47 1.93 5.66 -9.92
N ARG A 48 1.27 6.82 -10.06
CA ARG A 48 0.80 7.60 -8.91
C ARG A 48 -0.30 6.87 -8.14
N LYS A 49 -1.16 6.12 -8.85
CA LYS A 49 -2.18 5.29 -8.19
C LYS A 49 -1.53 4.14 -7.42
N LEU A 50 -0.51 3.51 -7.99
CA LEU A 50 0.25 2.45 -7.33
C LEU A 50 0.96 2.97 -6.07
N ASN A 51 1.64 4.11 -6.15
CA ASN A 51 2.28 4.73 -4.98
C ASN A 51 1.26 5.01 -3.89
N ALA A 52 0.07 5.52 -4.24
CA ALA A 52 -0.99 5.74 -3.27
C ALA A 52 -1.52 4.44 -2.65
N CYS A 53 -1.58 3.33 -3.39
CA CYS A 53 -1.89 2.04 -2.81
C CYS A 53 -0.81 1.59 -1.80
N LEU A 54 0.46 1.71 -2.16
CA LEU A 54 1.58 1.30 -1.30
C LEU A 54 1.65 2.15 -0.04
N ASN A 55 1.47 3.47 -0.16
CA ASN A 55 1.44 4.39 0.97
C ASN A 55 0.21 4.12 1.86
N TYR A 56 -0.95 3.77 1.28
CA TYR A 56 -2.11 3.35 2.06
C TYR A 56 -1.81 2.10 2.88
N VAL A 57 -1.17 1.10 2.28
CA VAL A 57 -0.75 -0.13 2.98
C VAL A 57 0.22 0.22 4.12
N GLU A 58 1.22 1.07 3.86
CA GLU A 58 2.20 1.48 4.87
C GLU A 58 1.54 2.20 6.06
N ASP A 59 0.64 3.13 5.78
CA ASP A 59 -0.05 3.93 6.79
C ASP A 59 -1.04 3.09 7.63
N HIS A 60 -1.44 1.90 7.14
CA HIS A 60 -2.41 1.01 7.78
C HIS A 60 -1.84 -0.39 8.07
N ILE A 61 -0.51 -0.52 8.09
CA ILE A 61 0.15 -1.84 8.08
C ILE A 61 -0.19 -2.69 9.30
N ASP A 62 -0.30 -2.07 10.47
CA ASP A 62 -0.62 -2.76 11.73
C ASP A 62 -2.03 -3.37 11.71
N SER A 63 -2.99 -2.69 11.07
CA SER A 63 -4.36 -3.20 10.90
C SER A 63 -4.40 -4.37 9.92
N LEU A 64 -3.68 -4.25 8.80
CA LEU A 64 -3.62 -5.29 7.77
C LEU A 64 -2.92 -6.55 8.26
N LEU A 65 -1.86 -6.41 9.07
CA LEU A 65 -1.14 -7.54 9.66
C LEU A 65 -1.90 -8.13 10.86
N GLY A 66 -2.57 -7.30 11.66
CA GLY A 66 -3.40 -7.74 12.77
C GLY A 66 -4.61 -8.59 12.33
N ALA A 67 -5.17 -8.31 11.15
CA ALA A 67 -6.26 -9.09 10.57
C ALA A 67 -5.83 -10.44 9.97
N LYS A 68 -4.52 -10.70 9.83
CA LYS A 68 -3.96 -11.91 9.20
C LYS A 68 -3.38 -12.91 10.22
N LYS A 69 -3.40 -12.60 11.52
CA LYS A 69 -3.05 -13.52 12.62
C LYS A 69 -4.28 -14.26 13.12
#